data_AF-A0A7C2WAX7-F1
#
_entry.id   AF-A0A7C2WAX7-F1
#
_cell.length_a   1.000
_cell.length_b   1.000
_cell.length_c   1.000
_cell.angle_alpha   90.00
_cell.angle_beta   90.00
_cell.angle_gamma   90.00
#
_symmetry.space_group_name_H-M   'P 1'
#
loop_
_entity.id
_entity.type
_entity.pdbx_description
1 polymer ?
#
loop_
_entity_poly.entity_id
_entity_poly.type
_entity_poly.pdbx_seq_one_letter_code
_entity_poly.pdbx_strand_id
1 'polypeptide(L)'
;MQLTAEVTAVSDPIDVSTSAEPAPSDPLADAIARERRILARLREALVALEPGVPPELIRGETLEEIEASFEAARALAERARAAAAQALRLPAGAPPRTAPAAASPFEKIRAGLTPRTD
;
A
#
# COMPACT_ATOMS: atom_id res chain seq x y z
N MET A 1 -54.90 34.37 -70.45
CA MET A 1 -55.00 35.26 -69.28
C MET A 1 -55.41 34.37 -68.11
N GLN A 2 -54.70 34.21 -66.99
CA GLN A 2 -53.48 34.82 -66.42
C GLN A 2 -52.58 33.66 -65.84
N LEU A 3 -51.24 33.75 -65.76
CA LEU A 3 -50.42 33.98 -64.53
C LEU A 3 -50.99 33.33 -63.23
N THR A 4 -50.27 32.73 -62.26
CA THR A 4 -48.83 32.43 -61.95
C THR A 4 -48.83 31.50 -60.69
N ALA A 5 -47.80 30.76 -60.25
CA ALA A 5 -46.44 30.43 -60.70
C ALA A 5 -46.01 29.07 -60.05
N GLU A 6 -44.70 28.83 -59.85
CA GLU A 6 -44.12 27.65 -59.17
C GLU A 6 -44.34 27.61 -57.64
N VAL A 7 -44.41 26.39 -57.09
CA VAL A 7 -43.95 26.10 -55.72
C VAL A 7 -43.06 24.85 -55.79
N THR A 8 -41.81 25.05 -56.20
CA THR A 8 -40.76 24.04 -56.09
C THR A 8 -40.27 24.03 -54.64
N ALA A 9 -40.89 23.18 -53.80
CA ALA A 9 -40.49 23.03 -52.41
C ALA A 9 -39.12 22.32 -52.34
N VAL A 10 -38.09 23.09 -52.00
CA VAL A 10 -36.76 22.59 -51.64
C VAL A 10 -36.87 21.73 -50.39
N SER A 11 -36.54 20.45 -50.51
CA SER A 11 -36.36 19.54 -49.38
C SER A 11 -34.89 19.48 -49.01
N ASP A 12 -34.43 20.41 -48.17
CA ASP A 12 -33.18 20.22 -47.44
C ASP A 12 -33.40 19.10 -46.40
N PRO A 13 -32.57 18.04 -46.37
CA PRO A 13 -32.59 17.10 -45.26
C PRO A 13 -32.05 17.82 -44.02
N ILE A 14 -32.88 17.95 -42.98
CA ILE A 14 -32.43 18.40 -41.67
C ILE A 14 -31.39 17.40 -41.18
N ASP A 15 -30.13 17.83 -41.12
CA ASP A 15 -29.07 17.12 -40.42
C ASP A 15 -29.41 17.11 -38.92
N VAL A 16 -30.14 16.07 -38.51
CA VAL A 16 -30.24 15.69 -37.10
C VAL A 16 -28.90 15.05 -36.73
N SER A 17 -27.86 15.89 -36.67
CA SER A 17 -26.63 15.63 -35.94
C SER A 17 -27.07 15.27 -34.52
N THR A 18 -27.11 13.97 -34.23
CA THR A 18 -27.55 13.46 -32.94
C THR A 18 -26.52 13.90 -31.92
N SER A 19 -26.79 15.03 -31.27
CA SER A 19 -26.17 15.41 -30.01
C SER A 19 -26.34 14.22 -29.10
N ALA A 20 -25.26 13.45 -28.91
CA ALA A 20 -25.29 12.26 -28.07
C ALA A 20 -25.63 12.72 -26.66
N GLU A 21 -26.90 12.56 -26.27
CA GLU A 21 -27.34 12.82 -24.91
C GLU A 21 -26.42 11.98 -24.00
N PRO A 22 -25.65 12.61 -23.11
CA PRO A 22 -24.89 11.85 -22.14
C PRO A 22 -25.90 11.03 -21.34
N ALA A 23 -25.71 9.71 -21.33
CA ALA A 23 -26.61 8.77 -20.68
C ALA A 23 -26.94 9.26 -19.26
N PRO A 24 -28.19 9.10 -18.78
CA PRO A 24 -28.61 9.64 -17.50
C PRO A 24 -27.68 9.13 -16.39
N SER A 25 -26.93 10.05 -15.78
CA SER A 25 -25.98 9.74 -14.72
C SER A 25 -26.70 9.00 -13.59
N ASP A 26 -26.23 7.81 -13.23
CA ASP A 26 -26.71 7.11 -12.06
C ASP A 26 -26.23 7.88 -10.80
N PRO A 27 -27.14 8.56 -10.07
CA PRO A 27 -26.74 9.41 -8.95
C PRO A 27 -26.19 8.60 -7.78
N LEU A 28 -26.56 7.32 -7.65
CA LEU A 28 -26.04 6.41 -6.63
C LEU A 28 -24.60 6.01 -6.97
N ALA A 29 -24.33 5.67 -8.23
CA ALA A 29 -22.96 5.38 -8.70
C ALA A 29 -22.03 6.59 -8.49
N ASP A 30 -22.49 7.81 -8.83
CA ASP A 30 -21.74 9.05 -8.61
C ASP A 30 -21.47 9.36 -7.13
N ALA A 31 -22.43 9.05 -6.25
CA ALA A 31 -22.26 9.19 -4.81
C ALA A 31 -21.19 8.22 -4.27
N ILE A 32 -21.28 6.93 -4.62
CA ILE A 32 -20.31 5.91 -4.22
C ILE A 32 -18.90 6.24 -4.77
N ALA A 33 -18.80 6.71 -6.01
CA ALA A 33 -17.53 7.13 -6.60
C ALA A 33 -16.94 8.40 -5.94
N ARG A 34 -17.77 9.27 -5.36
CA ARG A 34 -17.34 10.42 -4.57
C ARG A 34 -16.84 9.99 -3.19
N GLU A 35 -17.60 9.15 -2.49
CA GLU A 35 -17.24 8.59 -1.19
C GLU A 35 -15.89 7.85 -1.25
N ARG A 36 -15.74 6.91 -2.20
CA ARG A 36 -14.48 6.18 -2.41
C ARG A 36 -13.27 7.09 -2.62
N ARG A 37 -13.44 8.23 -3.32
CA ARG A 37 -12.38 9.24 -3.51
C ARG A 37 -12.07 10.02 -2.23
N ILE A 38 -13.07 10.30 -1.38
CA ILE A 38 -12.87 10.93 -0.07
C ILE A 38 -12.07 9.99 0.84
N LEU A 39 -12.47 8.73 0.91
CA LEU A 39 -11.78 7.71 1.72
C LEU A 39 -10.36 7.41 1.21
N ALA A 40 -10.13 7.41 -0.11
CA ALA A 40 -8.79 7.31 -0.68
C ALA A 40 -7.87 8.46 -0.20
N ARG A 41 -8.34 9.70 -0.34
CA ARG A 41 -7.61 10.90 0.14
C ARG A 41 -7.40 10.92 1.65
N LEU A 42 -8.33 10.37 2.44
CA LEU A 42 -8.15 10.22 3.88
C LEU A 42 -6.98 9.27 4.18
N ARG A 43 -6.90 8.11 3.53
CA ARG A 43 -5.76 7.18 3.71
C ARG A 43 -4.44 7.84 3.31
N GLU A 44 -4.40 8.56 2.19
CA GLU A 44 -3.22 9.32 1.75
C GLU A 44 -2.79 10.37 2.80
N ALA A 45 -3.73 11.12 3.37
CA ALA A 45 -3.46 12.12 4.41
C ALA A 45 -2.94 11.51 5.72
N LEU A 46 -3.49 10.35 6.13
CA LEU A 46 -3.04 9.62 7.32
C LEU A 46 -1.60 9.10 7.17
N VAL A 47 -1.24 8.55 6.00
CA VAL A 47 0.13 8.12 5.69
C VAL A 47 1.09 9.30 5.66
N ALA A 48 0.66 10.45 5.12
CA ALA A 48 1.49 11.66 5.10
C ALA A 48 1.72 12.25 6.51
N LEU A 49 0.75 12.10 7.42
CA LEU A 49 0.86 12.56 8.81
C LEU A 49 1.78 11.66 9.66
N GLU A 50 1.73 10.35 9.45
CA GLU A 50 2.54 9.35 10.18
C GLU A 50 3.34 8.45 9.22
N PRO A 51 4.45 8.93 8.61
CA PRO A 51 5.25 8.16 7.65
C PRO A 51 5.88 6.87 8.21
N GLY A 52 5.85 6.70 9.54
CA GLY A 52 6.26 5.47 10.21
C GLY A 52 5.20 4.36 10.20
N VAL A 53 4.02 4.59 9.59
CA VAL A 53 2.95 3.61 9.42
C VAL A 53 2.89 3.15 7.95
N PRO A 54 3.13 1.85 7.65
CA PRO A 54 3.02 1.33 6.29
C PRO A 54 1.60 1.48 5.72
N PRO A 55 1.43 1.98 4.47
CA PRO A 55 0.12 2.21 3.87
C PRO A 55 -0.69 0.91 3.70
N GLU A 56 -0.04 -0.24 3.56
CA GLU A 56 -0.67 -1.56 3.39
C GLU A 56 -1.43 -2.04 4.65
N LEU A 57 -1.24 -1.35 5.77
CA LEU A 57 -1.92 -1.60 7.06
C LEU A 57 -3.17 -0.72 7.27
N ILE A 58 -3.44 0.25 6.41
CA ILE A 58 -4.62 1.13 6.52
C ILE A 58 -5.70 0.63 5.55
N ARG A 59 -6.68 -0.10 6.07
CA ARG A 59 -7.72 -0.82 5.31
C ARG A 59 -9.12 -0.40 5.76
N GLY A 60 -10.14 -0.95 5.11
CA GLY A 60 -11.55 -0.64 5.35
C GLY A 60 -12.21 0.08 4.18
N GLU A 61 -13.53 -0.06 4.05
CA GLU A 61 -14.38 0.62 3.07
C GLU A 61 -15.22 1.75 3.70
N THR A 62 -15.26 1.88 5.03
CA THR A 62 -15.89 3.01 5.74
C THR A 62 -14.86 3.90 6.45
N LEU A 63 -15.31 5.05 6.99
CA LEU A 63 -14.48 5.94 7.81
C LEU A 63 -13.99 5.23 9.08
N GLU A 64 -14.91 4.58 9.79
CA GLU A 64 -14.67 3.93 11.09
C GLU A 64 -13.70 2.76 10.96
N GLU A 65 -13.79 2.00 9.86
CA GLU A 65 -12.85 0.93 9.57
C GLU A 65 -11.44 1.47 9.29
N ILE A 66 -11.32 2.58 8.55
CA ILE A 66 -10.03 3.24 8.27
C ILE A 66 -9.40 3.78 9.55
N GLU A 67 -10.17 4.45 10.41
CA GLU A 67 -9.71 4.96 11.69
C GLU A 67 -9.24 3.83 12.63
N ALA A 68 -10.04 2.77 12.77
CA ALA A 68 -9.67 1.60 13.57
C ALA A 68 -8.43 0.87 13.00
N SER A 69 -8.33 0.75 11.68
CA SER A 69 -7.17 0.15 11.01
C SER A 69 -5.91 1.02 11.17
N PHE A 70 -6.04 2.35 11.13
CA PHE A 70 -4.93 3.27 11.32
C PHE A 70 -4.40 3.25 12.76
N GLU A 71 -5.27 3.29 13.77
CA GLU A 71 -4.85 3.19 15.17
C GLU A 71 -4.19 1.82 15.48
N ALA A 72 -4.72 0.72 14.94
CA ALA A 72 -4.09 -0.59 15.05
C ALA A 72 -2.71 -0.64 14.37
N ALA A 73 -2.57 -0.04 13.19
CA ALA A 73 -1.31 0.05 12.45
C ALA A 73 -0.27 0.91 13.18
N ARG A 74 -0.69 2.05 13.74
CA ARG A 74 0.13 2.94 14.58
C ARG A 74 0.65 2.21 15.82
N ALA A 75 -0.25 1.55 16.56
CA ALA A 75 0.12 0.76 17.73
C ALA A 75 1.05 -0.42 17.41
N LEU A 76 1.01 -0.97 16.19
CA LEU A 76 1.99 -1.96 15.71
C LEU A 76 3.34 -1.31 15.40
N ALA A 77 3.35 -0.16 14.72
CA ALA A 77 4.56 0.58 14.38
C ALA A 77 5.33 1.04 15.63
N GLU A 78 4.65 1.56 16.65
CA GLU A 78 5.28 1.91 17.93
C GLU A 78 5.95 0.70 18.60
N ARG A 79 5.26 -0.45 18.67
CA ARG A 79 5.82 -1.68 19.24
C ARG A 79 7.03 -2.17 18.45
N ALA A 80 6.99 -2.10 17.11
CA ALA A 80 8.12 -2.47 16.26
C ALA A 80 9.34 -1.56 16.51
N ARG A 81 9.13 -0.24 16.61
CA ARG A 81 10.20 0.73 16.93
C ARG A 81 10.78 0.52 18.33
N ALA A 82 9.94 0.26 19.34
CA ALA A 82 10.37 -0.08 20.69
C ALA A 82 11.17 -1.40 20.76
N ALA A 83 10.82 -2.41 19.96
CA ALA A 83 11.56 -3.67 19.87
C ALA A 83 12.92 -3.48 19.15
N ALA A 84 12.96 -2.72 18.05
CA ALA A 84 14.20 -2.43 17.33
C ALA A 84 15.21 -1.65 18.21
N ALA A 85 14.72 -0.67 18.99
CA ALA A 85 15.55 0.07 19.94
C ALA A 85 16.15 -0.81 21.07
N GLN A 86 15.49 -1.91 21.43
CA GLN A 86 16.02 -2.91 22.37
C GLN A 86 17.03 -3.84 21.71
N ALA A 87 16.78 -4.27 20.46
CA ALA A 87 17.72 -5.10 19.70
C ALA A 87 19.09 -4.42 19.50
N LEU A 88 19.11 -3.10 19.29
CA LEU A 88 20.35 -2.30 19.22
C LEU A 88 21.12 -2.20 20.55
N ARG A 89 20.50 -2.55 21.68
CA ARG A 89 21.15 -2.58 23.02
C ARG A 89 21.69 -3.95 23.40
N LEU A 90 21.54 -4.96 22.54
CA LEU A 90 22.19 -6.24 22.76
C LEU A 90 23.71 -6.03 22.65
N PRO A 91 24.51 -6.38 23.67
CA PRO A 91 25.96 -6.36 23.54
C PRO A 91 26.34 -7.25 22.35
N ALA A 92 27.34 -6.82 21.57
CA ALA A 92 27.77 -7.52 20.36
C ALA A 92 27.86 -9.02 20.64
N GLY A 93 27.09 -9.80 19.88
CA GLY A 93 26.80 -11.20 20.20
C GLY A 93 28.06 -12.06 20.35
N ALA A 94 27.89 -13.22 21.00
CA ALA A 94 28.98 -14.14 21.34
C ALA A 94 30.06 -14.22 20.24
N PRO A 95 31.35 -14.19 20.62
CA PRO A 95 32.45 -13.98 19.68
C PRO A 95 32.35 -14.91 18.47
N PRO A 96 32.66 -14.40 17.26
CA PRO A 96 32.51 -15.16 16.03
C PRO A 96 33.22 -16.51 16.17
N ARG A 97 32.55 -17.59 15.76
CA ARG A 97 33.06 -18.96 15.91
C ARG A 97 34.46 -19.06 15.32
N THR A 98 35.48 -19.03 16.18
CA THR A 98 36.86 -19.24 15.80
C THR A 98 36.97 -20.65 15.24
N ALA A 99 37.43 -20.77 14.00
CA ALA A 99 37.79 -22.08 13.47
C ALA A 99 38.85 -22.69 14.41
N PRO A 100 38.71 -23.96 14.82
CA PRO A 100 39.73 -24.60 15.64
C PRO A 100 41.06 -24.56 14.88
N ALA A 101 42.15 -24.25 15.60
CA ALA A 101 43.48 -24.21 15.00
C ALA A 101 43.78 -25.52 14.27
N ALA A 102 44.49 -25.43 13.15
CA ALA A 102 44.81 -26.56 12.28
C ALA A 102 45.82 -27.51 12.95
N ALA A 103 45.33 -28.34 13.87
CA ALA A 103 46.09 -29.41 14.52
C ALA A 103 46.01 -30.70 13.71
N SER A 104 47.17 -31.34 13.53
CA SER A 104 47.28 -32.66 12.93
C SER A 104 46.55 -33.74 13.75
N PRO A 105 46.22 -34.91 13.17
CA PRO A 105 45.61 -36.01 13.91
C PRO A 105 46.42 -36.43 15.16
N PHE A 106 47.76 -36.45 15.06
CA PHE A 106 48.64 -36.82 16.18
C PHE A 106 48.63 -35.79 17.31
N GLU A 107 48.55 -34.49 17.00
CA GLU A 107 48.45 -33.43 18.02
C GLU A 107 47.11 -33.49 18.75
N LYS A 108 46.01 -33.77 18.04
CA LYS A 108 44.69 -33.98 18.64
C LYS A 108 44.68 -35.18 19.59
N ILE A 109 45.26 -36.31 19.17
CA ILE A 109 45.40 -37.51 20.01
C ILE A 109 46.24 -37.18 21.26
N ARG A 110 47.40 -36.53 21.10
CA ARG A 110 48.26 -36.16 22.23
C ARG A 110 47.54 -35.25 23.22
N ALA A 111 46.85 -34.21 22.74
CA ALA A 111 46.09 -33.28 23.58
C ALA A 111 44.95 -33.95 24.36
N GLY A 112 44.28 -34.95 23.76
CA GLY A 112 43.25 -35.74 24.43
C GLY A 112 43.77 -36.78 25.43
N LEU A 113 45.07 -37.14 25.35
CA LEU A 113 45.72 -38.10 26.25
C LEU A 113 46.52 -37.45 27.38
N THR A 114 46.83 -36.15 27.29
CA THR A 114 47.40 -35.40 28.43
C THR A 114 46.37 -35.32 29.57
N PRO A 115 46.65 -35.91 30.76
CA PRO A 115 45.73 -35.82 31.88
C PRO A 115 45.63 -34.36 32.34
N ARG A 116 44.41 -33.87 32.52
CA ARG A 116 44.19 -32.58 33.19
C ARG A 116 44.59 -32.72 34.66
N THR A 117 45.67 -32.05 35.03
CA THR A 117 45.95 -31.71 36.41
C THR A 117 45.17 -30.44 36.73
N ASP A 118 43.98 -30.63 37.32
CA ASP A 118 43.19 -29.58 37.96
C ASP A 118 43.67 -29.35 39.41
#